data_AF-A0A9D8PVZ8-F1
#
_entry.id   AF-A0A9D8PVZ8-F1
#
_cell.length_a   1.000
_cell.length_b   1.000
_cell.length_c   1.000
_cell.angle_alpha   90.00
_cell.angle_beta   90.00
_cell.angle_gamma   90.00
#
_symmetry.space_group_name_H-M   'P 1'
#
loop_
_entity.id
_entity.type
_entity.pdbx_description
1 polymer ?
#
loop_
_entity_poly.entity_id
_entity_poly.type
_entity_poly.pdbx_seq_one_letter_code
_entity_poly.pdbx_strand_id
1 'polypeptide(L)'
;ELGLMAYGHREKGSCDDIELMVPPAAETADAISLAADTLQPKGKTPLSAAVKLAAEDLKYTEEKATVILITDGLETCDADPCALGTALKQSGIDLTVHVVGFGLTADEGKQVACLAENTGGEYFQASNATGLVEALTKTVAQVAEPAPPPEPAPAPAPAVSDKNLKVTATPAPGATFSREVTIRYDVYRATADGHEENAVETSYGDAGGPRFFNLPAGKYVVVASRDLAMAEAPVDVAEGQQATVEVVMNAGTIHERAMLSETVPAPDGVAFLTTDGANRDQTNYGSESTILVNAGAVTAKASLGNAEVTVPVTVVAGETADVDLVLNAGKLTLRGKRTADASDFDEGIAWNVTDAAGETQTTYGGEANLFLAAGDYKVKATLGEAAAELAVTIAAGAALEKDVVVATGKIVGHALFAEGGPTATEGVRFDVLPSEAGADGERKIIATGYGDGASFNLPPAKYVLRASADIALAESGLEAVAGKPLEVAVVLNAGLLAVSAPGADKIELVSPKKDIYGKQAILATGYSEDWQITVPAGDYTVKVTKKDGSEATAPAKLTAGERTEVSVP
;
A
#
# COMPACT_ATOMS: atom_id res chain seq x y z
N GLU A 1 -11.97 -19.79 -18.20
CA GLU A 1 -11.34 -18.62 -17.56
C GLU A 1 -11.43 -17.45 -18.52
N LEU A 2 -11.53 -16.22 -18.02
CA LEU A 2 -11.59 -15.01 -18.84
C LEU A 2 -10.61 -13.97 -18.26
N GLY A 3 -10.02 -13.17 -19.13
CA GLY A 3 -9.16 -12.05 -18.75
C GLY A 3 -9.40 -10.87 -19.69
N LEU A 4 -8.89 -9.69 -19.32
CA LEU A 4 -8.97 -8.48 -20.11
C LEU A 4 -7.59 -7.85 -20.25
N MET A 5 -7.18 -7.67 -21.49
CA MET A 5 -6.01 -6.87 -21.87
C MET A 5 -6.49 -5.67 -22.68
N ALA A 6 -6.00 -4.49 -22.34
CA ALA A 6 -6.32 -3.25 -23.03
C ALA A 6 -5.06 -2.62 -23.63
N TYR A 7 -5.21 -1.99 -24.80
CA TYR A 7 -4.13 -1.25 -25.44
C TYR A 7 -4.58 0.18 -25.79
N GLY A 8 -3.63 1.11 -25.84
CA GLY A 8 -3.86 2.48 -26.30
C GLY A 8 -4.82 3.30 -25.41
N HIS A 9 -4.96 2.95 -24.13
CA HIS A 9 -5.94 3.55 -23.22
C HIS A 9 -5.35 4.49 -22.14
N ARG A 10 -4.01 4.60 -22.05
CA ARG A 10 -3.34 5.41 -21.02
C ARG A 10 -2.45 6.50 -21.61
N GLU A 11 -1.64 6.15 -22.60
CA GLU A 11 -0.57 7.01 -23.10
C GLU A 11 -0.79 7.42 -24.57
N LYS A 12 -0.89 8.73 -24.80
CA LYS A 12 -1.06 9.26 -26.16
C LYS A 12 0.22 9.04 -26.99
N GLY A 13 0.10 8.31 -28.09
CA GLY A 13 1.19 8.14 -29.06
C GLY A 13 2.16 6.98 -28.79
N SER A 14 1.98 6.23 -27.70
CA SER A 14 2.86 5.12 -27.30
C SER A 14 2.42 3.80 -27.95
N CYS A 15 3.39 3.04 -28.46
CA CYS A 15 3.18 1.66 -28.97
C CYS A 15 3.39 0.59 -27.89
N ASP A 16 3.90 1.00 -26.72
CA ASP A 16 4.12 0.12 -25.57
C ASP A 16 2.94 0.17 -24.58
N ASP A 17 1.90 0.95 -24.88
CA ASP A 17 0.71 1.09 -24.04
C ASP A 17 -0.20 -0.15 -24.18
N ILE A 18 0.20 -1.22 -23.53
CA ILE A 18 -0.53 -2.48 -23.38
C ILE A 18 -0.56 -2.84 -21.90
N GLU A 19 -1.73 -3.21 -21.39
CA GLU A 19 -1.92 -3.57 -19.99
C GLU A 19 -2.82 -4.78 -19.86
N LEU A 20 -2.36 -5.76 -19.08
CA LEU A 20 -3.22 -6.82 -18.56
C LEU A 20 -4.02 -6.25 -17.37
N MET A 21 -5.25 -5.80 -17.63
CA MET A 21 -6.11 -5.21 -16.61
C MET A 21 -6.71 -6.26 -15.68
N VAL A 22 -7.07 -7.42 -16.25
CA VAL A 22 -7.61 -8.55 -15.51
C VAL A 22 -6.91 -9.82 -15.98
N PRO A 23 -6.08 -10.46 -15.13
CA PRO A 23 -5.47 -11.74 -15.46
C PRO A 23 -6.52 -12.84 -15.75
N PRO A 24 -6.25 -13.79 -16.67
CA PRO A 24 -7.15 -14.91 -16.90
C PRO A 24 -7.39 -15.73 -15.63
N ALA A 25 -8.65 -15.80 -15.18
CA ALA A 25 -9.08 -16.64 -14.07
C ALA A 25 -10.57 -17.02 -14.22
N ALA A 26 -11.08 -17.90 -13.35
CA ALA A 26 -12.51 -18.17 -13.25
C ALA A 26 -13.25 -16.95 -12.65
N GLU A 27 -14.52 -16.76 -13.01
CA GLU A 27 -15.43 -15.76 -12.42
C GLU A 27 -14.99 -14.28 -12.52
N THR A 28 -14.17 -13.94 -13.51
CA THR A 28 -13.67 -12.57 -13.72
C THR A 28 -14.65 -11.62 -14.42
N ALA A 29 -15.89 -12.03 -14.69
CA ALA A 29 -16.84 -11.26 -15.51
C ALA A 29 -17.12 -9.86 -14.95
N ASP A 30 -17.37 -9.73 -13.65
CA ASP A 30 -17.63 -8.44 -13.00
C ASP A 30 -16.39 -7.55 -12.97
N ALA A 31 -15.22 -8.15 -12.70
CA ALA A 31 -13.94 -7.44 -12.72
C ALA A 31 -13.62 -6.90 -14.13
N ILE A 32 -13.91 -7.67 -15.18
CA ILE A 32 -13.76 -7.25 -16.57
C ILE A 32 -14.74 -6.12 -16.91
N SER A 33 -16.00 -6.22 -16.46
CA SER A 33 -16.99 -5.15 -16.68
C SER A 33 -16.55 -3.84 -16.02
N LEU A 34 -16.09 -3.91 -14.76
CA LEU A 34 -15.62 -2.74 -14.02
C LEU A 34 -14.35 -2.15 -14.66
N ALA A 35 -13.40 -3.00 -15.06
CA ALA A 35 -12.19 -2.57 -15.74
C ALA A 35 -12.52 -1.87 -17.08
N ALA A 36 -13.45 -2.43 -17.86
CA ALA A 36 -13.90 -1.84 -19.12
C ALA A 36 -14.54 -0.45 -18.93
N ASP A 37 -15.31 -0.23 -17.85
CA ASP A 37 -15.93 1.07 -17.54
C ASP A 37 -14.89 2.17 -17.24
N THR A 38 -13.66 1.80 -16.87
CA THR A 38 -12.56 2.76 -16.60
C THR A 38 -11.74 3.14 -17.82
N LEU A 39 -11.93 2.46 -18.96
CA LEU A 39 -11.12 2.65 -20.16
C LEU A 39 -11.30 4.03 -20.79
N GLN A 40 -10.19 4.70 -21.09
CA GLN A 40 -10.17 6.00 -21.77
C GLN A 40 -9.33 5.90 -23.06
N PRO A 41 -9.93 5.68 -24.24
CA PRO A 41 -9.18 5.59 -25.49
C PRO A 41 -8.39 6.89 -25.77
N LYS A 42 -7.05 6.80 -25.82
CA LYS A 42 -6.14 7.98 -25.92
C LYS A 42 -4.96 7.80 -26.88
N GLY A 43 -4.54 6.55 -27.12
CA GLY A 43 -3.24 6.18 -27.66
C GLY A 43 -3.23 5.72 -29.11
N LYS A 44 -2.16 5.02 -29.50
CA LYS A 44 -2.03 4.27 -30.76
C LYS A 44 -2.67 2.87 -30.61
N THR A 45 -2.68 2.10 -31.70
CA THR A 45 -3.33 0.79 -31.81
C THR A 45 -2.29 -0.33 -31.96
N PRO A 46 -1.49 -0.69 -30.93
CA PRO A 46 -0.48 -1.76 -31.01
C PRO A 46 -1.11 -3.17 -30.95
N LEU A 47 -2.04 -3.47 -31.87
CA LEU A 47 -2.90 -4.66 -31.80
C LEU A 47 -2.08 -5.96 -31.88
N SER A 48 -1.03 -5.99 -32.69
CA SER A 48 -0.20 -7.18 -32.92
C SER A 48 0.59 -7.53 -31.67
N ALA A 49 1.16 -6.52 -31.00
CA ALA A 49 1.88 -6.73 -29.74
C ALA A 49 0.92 -7.17 -28.61
N ALA A 50 -0.29 -6.61 -28.56
CA ALA A 50 -1.29 -7.00 -27.57
C ALA A 50 -1.75 -8.47 -27.75
N VAL A 51 -2.03 -8.90 -28.99
CA VAL A 51 -2.41 -10.30 -29.27
C VAL A 51 -1.27 -11.26 -28.94
N LYS A 52 -0.01 -10.89 -29.21
CA LYS A 52 1.14 -11.70 -28.85
C LYS A 52 1.29 -11.86 -27.33
N LEU A 53 1.18 -10.77 -26.57
CA LEU A 53 1.25 -10.81 -25.10
C LEU A 53 0.09 -11.61 -24.50
N ALA A 54 -1.13 -11.43 -25.01
CA ALA A 54 -2.29 -12.21 -24.58
C ALA A 54 -2.11 -13.71 -24.83
N ALA A 55 -1.51 -14.09 -25.96
CA ALA A 55 -1.17 -15.49 -26.24
C ALA A 55 -0.12 -16.03 -25.25
N GLU A 56 0.95 -15.27 -24.99
CA GLU A 56 2.01 -15.65 -24.05
C GLU A 56 1.49 -15.83 -22.61
N ASP A 57 0.63 -14.92 -22.14
CA ASP A 57 0.02 -14.99 -20.80
C ASP A 57 -0.90 -16.20 -20.63
N LEU A 58 -1.58 -16.60 -21.71
CA LEU A 58 -2.42 -17.81 -21.75
C LEU A 58 -1.61 -19.10 -21.85
N LYS A 59 -0.27 -19.03 -21.88
CA LYS A 59 0.62 -20.19 -22.07
C LYS A 59 0.20 -21.05 -23.25
N TYR A 60 -0.14 -20.43 -24.38
CA TYR A 60 -0.68 -21.09 -25.59
C TYR A 60 0.18 -22.24 -26.17
N THR A 61 1.43 -22.37 -25.72
CA THR A 61 2.32 -23.48 -26.08
C THR A 61 2.07 -24.75 -25.25
N GLU A 62 1.34 -24.64 -24.14
CA GLU A 62 1.05 -25.71 -23.17
C GLU A 62 -0.44 -26.08 -23.14
N GLU A 63 -1.35 -25.12 -23.37
CA GLU A 63 -2.80 -25.30 -23.31
C GLU A 63 -3.53 -24.67 -24.51
N LYS A 64 -4.73 -25.18 -24.84
CA LYS A 64 -5.57 -24.57 -25.88
C LYS A 64 -6.04 -23.20 -25.42
N ALA A 65 -5.89 -22.19 -26.27
CA ALA A 65 -6.19 -20.81 -25.91
C ALA A 65 -7.03 -20.13 -26.98
N THR A 66 -7.92 -19.23 -26.56
CA THR A 66 -8.69 -18.38 -27.48
C THR A 66 -8.54 -16.91 -27.11
N VAL A 67 -8.17 -16.09 -28.09
CA VAL A 67 -8.06 -14.64 -27.96
C VAL A 67 -9.16 -13.99 -28.79
N ILE A 68 -9.92 -13.06 -28.20
CA ILE A 68 -10.91 -12.25 -28.92
C ILE A 68 -10.39 -10.82 -28.99
N LEU A 69 -9.91 -10.42 -30.17
CA LEU A 69 -9.44 -9.06 -30.42
C LEU A 69 -10.63 -8.16 -30.79
N ILE A 70 -10.84 -7.07 -30.06
CA ILE A 70 -11.81 -6.02 -30.41
C ILE A 70 -11.02 -4.79 -30.86
N THR A 71 -11.22 -4.33 -32.09
CA THR A 71 -10.51 -3.17 -32.63
C THR A 71 -11.42 -2.27 -33.46
N ASP A 72 -11.26 -0.96 -33.33
CA ASP A 72 -11.94 0.08 -34.13
C ASP A 72 -11.05 0.72 -35.20
N GLY A 73 -9.80 0.27 -35.31
CA GLY A 73 -8.80 0.80 -36.24
C GLY A 73 -7.81 -0.25 -36.74
N LEU A 74 -6.96 0.17 -37.67
CA LEU A 74 -5.82 -0.61 -38.15
C LEU A 74 -4.61 -0.46 -37.21
N GLU A 75 -3.65 -1.37 -37.36
CA GLU A 75 -2.35 -1.31 -36.68
C GLU A 75 -1.62 0.02 -37.02
N THR A 76 -1.14 0.73 -35.99
CA THR A 76 -0.44 2.03 -36.15
C THR A 76 0.97 2.04 -35.55
N CYS A 77 1.49 0.86 -35.22
CA CYS A 77 2.81 0.64 -34.62
C CYS A 77 3.75 -0.22 -35.49
N ASP A 78 3.60 -0.13 -36.82
CA ASP A 78 4.50 -0.72 -37.82
C ASP A 78 4.63 -2.26 -37.78
N ALA A 79 3.67 -2.95 -37.16
CA ALA A 79 3.55 -4.40 -37.18
C ALA A 79 2.64 -4.89 -38.33
N ASP A 80 2.81 -6.13 -38.75
CA ASP A 80 1.93 -6.80 -39.72
C ASP A 80 1.06 -7.85 -39.01
N PRO A 81 -0.26 -7.58 -38.82
CA PRO A 81 -1.19 -8.51 -38.18
C PRO A 81 -1.26 -9.87 -38.89
N CYS A 82 -1.13 -9.91 -40.22
CA CYS A 82 -1.20 -11.15 -40.99
C CYS A 82 0.05 -12.00 -40.78
N ALA A 83 1.22 -11.37 -40.76
CA ALA A 83 2.49 -12.05 -40.46
C ALA A 83 2.49 -12.62 -39.03
N LEU A 84 1.95 -11.89 -38.06
CA LEU A 84 1.77 -12.37 -36.70
C LEU A 84 0.87 -13.61 -36.64
N GLY A 85 -0.31 -13.57 -37.28
CA GLY A 85 -1.22 -14.73 -37.29
C GLY A 85 -0.57 -15.99 -37.86
N THR A 86 0.29 -15.83 -38.88
CA THR A 86 1.07 -16.94 -39.44
C THR A 86 2.10 -17.48 -38.45
N ALA A 87 2.81 -16.60 -37.75
CA ALA A 87 3.82 -16.97 -36.75
C ALA A 87 3.21 -17.66 -35.52
N LEU A 88 2.05 -17.18 -35.05
CA LEU A 88 1.32 -17.77 -33.92
C LEU A 88 0.84 -19.19 -34.22
N LYS A 89 0.34 -19.44 -35.44
CA LYS A 89 -0.03 -20.80 -35.87
C LYS A 89 1.16 -21.76 -35.97
N GLN A 90 2.36 -21.26 -36.23
CA GLN A 90 3.57 -22.08 -36.37
C GLN A 90 4.24 -22.44 -35.04
N SER A 91 3.90 -21.75 -33.94
CA SER A 91 4.67 -21.78 -32.68
C SER A 91 4.04 -22.58 -31.52
N GLY A 92 2.77 -23.01 -31.60
CA GLY A 92 2.13 -23.69 -30.47
C GLY A 92 0.80 -24.41 -30.79
N ILE A 93 0.31 -25.16 -29.80
CA ILE A 93 -0.80 -26.13 -29.86
C ILE A 93 -2.14 -25.37 -29.71
N ASP A 94 -2.97 -25.34 -30.75
CA ASP A 94 -4.38 -24.89 -30.74
C ASP A 94 -4.67 -23.49 -30.14
N LEU A 95 -3.95 -22.44 -30.58
CA LEU A 95 -4.35 -21.03 -30.36
C LEU A 95 -5.29 -20.56 -31.47
N THR A 96 -6.46 -20.04 -31.10
CA THR A 96 -7.44 -19.42 -32.01
C THR A 96 -7.61 -17.94 -31.70
N VAL A 97 -7.51 -17.07 -32.70
CA VAL A 97 -7.78 -15.63 -32.54
C VAL A 97 -9.05 -15.27 -33.31
N HIS A 98 -10.07 -14.78 -32.64
CA HIS A 98 -11.22 -14.13 -33.29
C HIS A 98 -11.00 -12.62 -33.33
N VAL A 99 -11.47 -11.95 -34.38
CA VAL A 99 -11.32 -10.49 -34.54
C VAL A 99 -12.69 -9.86 -34.71
N VAL A 100 -13.03 -8.91 -33.86
CA VAL A 100 -14.24 -8.08 -33.93
C VAL A 100 -13.84 -6.67 -34.36
N GLY A 101 -14.14 -6.32 -35.60
CA GLY A 101 -13.90 -4.98 -36.16
C GLY A 101 -15.08 -4.04 -35.89
N PHE A 102 -14.92 -3.11 -34.96
CA PHE A 102 -15.95 -2.14 -34.59
C PHE A 102 -15.85 -0.86 -35.41
N GLY A 103 -16.80 -0.59 -36.30
CA GLY A 103 -16.82 0.64 -37.10
C GLY A 103 -15.84 0.68 -38.28
N LEU A 104 -15.17 -0.44 -38.59
CA LEU A 104 -14.28 -0.56 -39.76
C LEU A 104 -15.06 -0.64 -41.08
N THR A 105 -14.50 -0.04 -42.13
CA THR A 105 -14.95 -0.25 -43.51
C THR A 105 -14.63 -1.66 -43.99
N ALA A 106 -15.26 -2.10 -45.08
CA ALA A 106 -15.02 -3.42 -45.66
C ALA A 106 -13.56 -3.64 -46.10
N ASP A 107 -12.83 -2.58 -46.46
CA ASP A 107 -11.43 -2.68 -46.89
C ASP A 107 -10.46 -2.63 -45.70
N GLU A 108 -10.78 -1.91 -44.63
CA GLU A 108 -10.02 -1.96 -43.37
C GLU A 108 -10.21 -3.31 -42.67
N GLY A 109 -11.45 -3.82 -42.64
CA GLY A 109 -11.75 -5.13 -42.07
C GLY A 109 -10.94 -6.27 -42.69
N LYS A 110 -10.75 -6.27 -44.02
CA LYS A 110 -9.91 -7.26 -44.72
C LYS A 110 -8.45 -7.26 -44.25
N GLN A 111 -7.91 -6.10 -43.85
CA GLN A 111 -6.51 -5.99 -43.44
C GLN A 111 -6.25 -6.61 -42.07
N VAL A 112 -7.27 -6.71 -41.21
CA VAL A 112 -7.19 -7.35 -39.88
C VAL A 112 -7.80 -8.75 -39.86
N ALA A 113 -8.68 -9.09 -40.82
CA ALA A 113 -9.33 -10.40 -40.91
C ALA A 113 -8.34 -11.56 -41.05
N CYS A 114 -7.22 -11.34 -41.75
CA CYS A 114 -6.16 -12.32 -41.94
C CYS A 114 -5.58 -12.85 -40.61
N LEU A 115 -5.59 -12.05 -39.53
CA LEU A 115 -5.10 -12.48 -38.21
C LEU A 115 -6.00 -13.59 -37.64
N ALA A 116 -7.32 -13.46 -37.81
CA ALA A 116 -8.27 -14.49 -37.42
C ALA A 116 -8.16 -15.73 -38.32
N GLU A 117 -8.20 -15.52 -39.64
CA GLU A 117 -8.16 -16.60 -40.63
C GLU A 117 -6.88 -17.44 -40.52
N ASN A 118 -5.73 -16.78 -40.32
CA ASN A 118 -4.44 -17.46 -40.19
C ASN A 118 -4.36 -18.31 -38.92
N THR A 119 -5.08 -17.97 -37.84
CA THR A 119 -5.11 -18.73 -36.58
C THR A 119 -6.29 -19.70 -36.48
N GLY A 120 -7.18 -19.72 -37.49
CA GLY A 120 -8.36 -20.59 -37.51
C GLY A 120 -9.58 -20.02 -36.79
N GLY A 121 -9.57 -18.75 -36.41
CA GLY A 121 -10.73 -18.03 -35.89
C GLY A 121 -11.50 -17.28 -36.97
N GLU A 122 -12.49 -16.50 -36.54
CA GLU A 122 -13.41 -15.78 -37.42
C GLU A 122 -13.30 -14.25 -37.25
N TYR A 123 -13.54 -13.54 -38.34
CA TYR A 123 -13.69 -12.07 -38.34
C TYR A 123 -15.16 -11.68 -38.31
N PHE A 124 -15.53 -10.81 -37.38
CA PHE A 124 -16.88 -10.28 -37.21
C PHE A 124 -16.86 -8.76 -37.40
N GLN A 125 -17.71 -8.25 -38.27
CA GLN A 125 -17.90 -6.80 -38.44
C GLN A 125 -19.04 -6.32 -37.52
N ALA A 126 -18.75 -5.31 -36.69
CA ALA A 126 -19.72 -4.68 -35.81
C ALA A 126 -19.84 -3.19 -36.16
N SER A 127 -20.98 -2.75 -36.69
CA SER A 127 -21.17 -1.33 -37.09
C SER A 127 -21.78 -0.46 -35.98
N ASN A 128 -22.20 -1.05 -34.86
CA ASN A 128 -22.80 -0.36 -33.72
C ASN A 128 -22.76 -1.25 -32.46
N ALA A 129 -23.16 -0.69 -31.32
CA ALA A 129 -23.16 -1.39 -30.03
C ALA A 129 -23.95 -2.70 -30.04
N THR A 130 -25.11 -2.76 -30.70
CA THR A 130 -25.90 -3.99 -30.84
C THR A 130 -25.14 -5.05 -31.64
N GLY A 131 -24.52 -4.66 -32.76
CA GLY A 131 -23.69 -5.56 -33.56
C GLY A 131 -22.45 -6.06 -32.82
N LEU A 132 -21.88 -5.27 -31.91
CA LEU A 132 -20.77 -5.69 -31.06
C LEU A 132 -21.22 -6.77 -30.08
N VAL A 133 -22.37 -6.60 -29.42
CA VAL A 133 -22.94 -7.62 -28.51
C VAL A 133 -23.23 -8.92 -29.26
N GLU A 134 -23.79 -8.84 -30.48
CA GLU A 134 -24.04 -10.03 -31.31
C GLU A 134 -22.74 -10.73 -31.73
N ALA A 135 -21.72 -9.97 -32.13
CA ALA A 135 -20.40 -10.51 -32.50
C ALA A 135 -19.75 -11.22 -31.31
N LEU A 136 -19.73 -10.58 -30.14
CA LEU A 136 -19.17 -11.15 -28.91
C LEU A 136 -19.93 -12.42 -28.47
N THR A 137 -21.26 -12.39 -28.55
CA THR A 137 -22.09 -13.56 -28.23
C THR A 137 -21.77 -14.74 -29.15
N LYS A 138 -21.57 -14.49 -30.46
CA LYS A 138 -21.19 -15.53 -31.42
C LYS A 138 -19.79 -16.07 -31.17
N THR A 139 -18.81 -15.22 -30.88
CA THR A 139 -17.45 -15.67 -30.56
C THR A 139 -17.41 -16.53 -29.30
N VAL A 140 -18.14 -16.14 -28.26
CA VAL A 140 -18.20 -16.90 -26.99
C VAL A 140 -18.99 -18.20 -27.17
N ALA A 141 -20.06 -18.20 -27.97
CA ALA A 141 -20.81 -19.43 -28.29
C ALA A 141 -19.97 -20.45 -29.07
N GLN A 142 -19.10 -19.99 -29.99
CA GLN A 142 -18.19 -20.87 -30.73
C GLN A 142 -17.07 -21.44 -29.85
N VAL A 143 -16.59 -20.67 -28.86
CA VAL A 143 -15.66 -21.18 -27.82
C VAL A 143 -16.35 -22.24 -26.94
N ALA A 144 -17.67 -22.15 -26.79
CA ALA A 144 -18.50 -23.05 -25.97
C ALA A 144 -19.02 -24.29 -26.74
N GLU A 145 -18.75 -24.44 -28.03
CA GLU A 145 -19.22 -25.56 -28.86
C GLU A 145 -18.11 -26.61 -29.06
N PRO A 146 -18.16 -27.78 -28.40
CA PRO A 146 -17.35 -28.92 -28.81
C PRO A 146 -17.91 -29.49 -30.13
N ALA A 147 -17.02 -29.89 -31.05
CA ALA A 147 -17.38 -30.50 -32.33
C ALA A 147 -18.43 -31.64 -32.17
N PRO A 148 -19.40 -31.75 -33.10
CA PRO A 148 -20.49 -32.70 -32.96
C PRO A 148 -19.99 -34.16 -33.08
N PRO A 149 -20.41 -35.07 -32.18
CA PRO A 149 -20.01 -36.48 -32.24
C PRO A 149 -20.71 -37.23 -33.38
N PRO A 150 -20.07 -38.24 -34.00
CA PRO A 150 -20.72 -39.12 -34.96
C PRO A 150 -21.82 -39.98 -34.30
N GLU A 151 -22.82 -40.36 -35.10
CA GLU A 151 -24.07 -41.06 -34.70
C GLU A 151 -23.89 -42.27 -33.76
N PRO A 152 -24.89 -42.56 -32.90
CA PRO A 152 -24.74 -43.43 -31.75
C PRO A 152 -24.68 -44.92 -32.13
N ALA A 153 -23.55 -45.54 -31.85
CA ALA A 153 -23.50 -46.98 -31.58
C ALA A 153 -24.15 -47.28 -30.21
N PRO A 154 -24.65 -48.51 -29.96
CA PRO A 154 -25.43 -48.83 -28.77
C PRO A 154 -24.66 -48.48 -27.50
N ALA A 155 -25.34 -47.82 -26.57
CA ALA A 155 -24.77 -47.32 -25.31
C ALA A 155 -23.85 -48.36 -24.64
N PRO A 156 -22.57 -48.05 -24.43
CA PRO A 156 -21.79 -48.76 -23.43
C PRO A 156 -22.47 -48.54 -22.08
N ALA A 157 -22.58 -49.61 -21.28
CA ALA A 157 -22.91 -49.48 -19.87
C ALA A 157 -22.03 -48.39 -19.24
N PRO A 158 -22.56 -47.59 -18.29
CA PRO A 158 -21.82 -46.48 -17.71
C PRO A 158 -20.45 -46.98 -17.25
N ALA A 159 -19.39 -46.37 -17.79
CA ALA A 159 -18.03 -46.65 -17.34
C ALA A 159 -18.03 -46.40 -15.83
N VAL A 160 -17.83 -47.48 -15.06
CA VAL A 160 -17.59 -47.39 -13.63
C VAL A 160 -16.33 -46.53 -13.50
N SER A 161 -16.47 -45.35 -12.92
CA SER A 161 -15.32 -44.47 -12.69
C SER A 161 -14.29 -45.24 -11.87
N ASP A 162 -13.00 -45.15 -12.21
CA ASP A 162 -11.90 -45.70 -11.39
C ASP A 162 -11.88 -45.11 -9.96
N LYS A 163 -12.68 -44.08 -9.69
CA LYS A 163 -12.88 -43.48 -8.37
C LYS A 163 -14.00 -44.18 -7.61
N ASN A 164 -13.63 -44.75 -6.47
CA ASN A 164 -14.46 -45.66 -5.68
C ASN A 164 -15.13 -45.01 -4.46
N LEU A 165 -14.97 -43.70 -4.26
CA LEU A 165 -15.72 -42.94 -3.27
C LEU A 165 -16.30 -41.66 -3.89
N LYS A 166 -17.60 -41.45 -3.72
CA LYS A 166 -18.34 -40.22 -4.05
C LYS A 166 -18.75 -39.51 -2.74
N VAL A 167 -18.37 -38.25 -2.60
CA VAL A 167 -18.66 -37.41 -1.43
C VAL A 167 -19.50 -36.22 -1.87
N THR A 168 -20.52 -35.87 -1.10
CA THR A 168 -21.26 -34.60 -1.22
C THR A 168 -21.38 -33.96 0.16
N ALA A 169 -21.46 -32.64 0.22
CA ALA A 169 -21.81 -31.91 1.44
C ALA A 169 -23.12 -31.12 1.26
N THR A 170 -23.91 -31.05 2.34
CA THR A 170 -25.16 -30.29 2.40
C THR A 170 -25.20 -29.42 3.66
N PRO A 171 -25.80 -28.22 3.62
CA PRO A 171 -25.88 -27.35 4.79
C PRO A 171 -26.83 -27.91 5.86
N ALA A 172 -27.90 -28.58 5.42
CA ALA A 172 -28.89 -29.22 6.27
C ALA A 172 -29.48 -30.43 5.52
N PRO A 173 -30.14 -31.38 6.22
CA PRO A 173 -30.75 -32.53 5.57
C PRO A 173 -31.73 -32.11 4.44
N GLY A 174 -31.45 -32.53 3.21
CA GLY A 174 -32.27 -32.21 2.04
C GLY A 174 -32.11 -30.79 1.49
N ALA A 175 -31.20 -29.98 2.06
CA ALA A 175 -30.85 -28.67 1.54
C ALA A 175 -29.58 -28.75 0.68
N THR A 176 -29.40 -27.77 -0.20
CA THR A 176 -28.18 -27.63 -1.01
C THR A 176 -27.57 -26.27 -0.76
N PHE A 177 -26.23 -26.20 -0.74
CA PHE A 177 -25.54 -24.92 -0.73
C PHE A 177 -25.86 -24.12 -2.00
N SER A 178 -25.75 -22.79 -1.92
CA SER A 178 -25.70 -21.95 -3.10
C SER A 178 -24.46 -22.33 -3.95
N ARG A 179 -24.54 -22.11 -5.26
CA ARG A 179 -23.54 -22.56 -6.24
C ARG A 179 -22.14 -21.95 -6.07
N GLU A 180 -21.97 -20.95 -5.22
CA GLU A 180 -20.74 -20.14 -5.06
C GLU A 180 -19.95 -20.44 -3.76
N VAL A 181 -20.21 -21.57 -3.10
CA VAL A 181 -19.46 -21.93 -1.88
C VAL A 181 -18.42 -22.99 -2.24
N THR A 182 -17.14 -22.82 -1.91
CA THR A 182 -16.13 -23.89 -2.05
C THR A 182 -15.96 -24.62 -0.73
N ILE A 183 -16.27 -25.92 -0.70
CA ILE A 183 -16.07 -26.80 0.47
C ILE A 183 -14.73 -27.53 0.35
N ARG A 184 -13.99 -27.57 1.45
CA ARG A 184 -12.81 -28.41 1.62
C ARG A 184 -13.24 -29.77 2.18
N TYR A 185 -12.76 -30.83 1.55
CA TYR A 185 -12.98 -32.22 1.96
C TYR A 185 -11.64 -32.85 2.30
N ASP A 186 -11.46 -33.25 3.56
CA ASP A 186 -10.31 -34.01 4.03
C ASP A 186 -10.77 -35.45 4.34
N VAL A 187 -10.08 -36.45 3.78
CA VAL A 187 -10.41 -37.86 4.00
C VAL A 187 -9.33 -38.50 4.86
N TYR A 188 -9.71 -39.05 6.00
CA TYR A 188 -8.82 -39.68 6.98
C TYR A 188 -9.12 -41.17 7.10
N ARG A 189 -8.12 -41.98 7.47
CA ARG A 189 -8.37 -43.37 7.89
C ARG A 189 -9.04 -43.37 9.26
N ALA A 190 -10.08 -44.18 9.42
CA ALA A 190 -10.77 -44.33 10.69
C ALA A 190 -9.91 -45.14 11.68
N THR A 191 -9.92 -44.72 12.95
CA THR A 191 -9.28 -45.40 14.08
C THR A 191 -10.31 -45.72 15.16
N ALA A 192 -9.91 -46.41 16.23
CA ALA A 192 -10.82 -46.69 17.35
C ALA A 192 -11.24 -45.40 18.09
N ASP A 193 -10.42 -44.35 18.04
CA ASP A 193 -10.59 -43.09 18.75
C ASP A 193 -11.05 -41.94 17.83
N GLY A 194 -11.44 -42.23 16.59
CA GLY A 194 -11.87 -41.24 15.59
C GLY A 194 -11.20 -41.48 14.24
N HIS A 195 -10.22 -40.65 13.89
CA HIS A 195 -9.44 -40.80 12.67
C HIS A 195 -7.96 -40.44 12.88
N GLU A 196 -7.10 -40.80 11.91
CA GLU A 196 -5.67 -40.45 11.92
C GLU A 196 -5.45 -38.92 11.85
N GLU A 197 -4.29 -38.43 12.29
CA GLU A 197 -3.96 -37.00 12.30
C GLU A 197 -3.81 -36.40 10.89
N ASN A 198 -3.26 -37.18 9.95
CA ASN A 198 -3.01 -36.73 8.58
C ASN A 198 -4.09 -37.22 7.62
N ALA A 199 -4.58 -36.32 6.78
CA ALA A 199 -5.49 -36.68 5.70
C ALA A 199 -4.76 -37.55 4.66
N VAL A 200 -5.44 -38.61 4.21
CA VAL A 200 -5.01 -39.46 3.09
C VAL A 200 -5.11 -38.70 1.78
N GLU A 201 -6.17 -37.91 1.64
CA GLU A 201 -6.43 -37.09 0.47
C GLU A 201 -7.24 -35.84 0.88
N THR A 202 -6.89 -34.69 0.30
CA THR A 202 -7.60 -33.42 0.48
C THR A 202 -8.07 -32.93 -0.88
N SER A 203 -9.31 -32.45 -0.95
CA SER A 203 -9.91 -31.95 -2.17
C SER A 203 -10.77 -30.72 -1.90
N TYR A 204 -10.75 -29.76 -2.82
CA TYR A 204 -11.61 -28.58 -2.78
C TYR A 204 -12.66 -28.69 -3.87
N GLY A 205 -13.92 -28.37 -3.58
CA GLY A 205 -14.98 -28.48 -4.57
C GLY A 205 -16.12 -27.52 -4.34
N ASP A 206 -16.78 -27.16 -5.43
CA ASP A 206 -17.97 -26.31 -5.40
C ASP A 206 -19.09 -27.03 -4.65
N ALA A 207 -19.78 -26.29 -3.80
CA ALA A 207 -20.82 -26.78 -2.95
C ALA A 207 -22.05 -27.11 -3.80
N GLY A 208 -22.45 -28.38 -3.79
CA GLY A 208 -23.48 -28.95 -4.65
C GLY A 208 -22.95 -29.91 -5.72
N GLY A 209 -21.63 -29.92 -5.98
CA GLY A 209 -20.98 -30.90 -6.86
C GLY A 209 -20.44 -32.11 -6.09
N PRO A 210 -20.61 -33.35 -6.58
CA PRO A 210 -19.96 -34.50 -5.97
C PRO A 210 -18.45 -34.47 -6.17
N ARG A 211 -17.71 -34.80 -5.11
CA ARG A 211 -16.26 -35.06 -5.16
C ARG A 211 -16.00 -36.54 -5.22
N PHE A 212 -14.98 -36.90 -5.99
CA PHE A 212 -14.65 -38.30 -6.22
C PHE A 212 -13.20 -38.55 -5.81
N PHE A 213 -13.00 -39.60 -5.01
CA PHE A 213 -11.72 -40.03 -4.47
C PHE A 213 -11.42 -41.46 -4.91
N ASN A 214 -10.15 -41.83 -4.94
CA ASN A 214 -9.71 -43.20 -5.22
C ASN A 214 -8.87 -43.72 -4.05
N LEU A 215 -9.50 -44.52 -3.19
CA LEU A 215 -8.94 -44.94 -1.91
C LEU A 215 -8.81 -46.47 -1.84
N PRO A 216 -7.80 -47.03 -1.17
CA PRO A 216 -7.80 -48.46 -0.87
C PRO A 216 -9.05 -48.90 -0.08
N ALA A 217 -9.43 -50.17 -0.18
CA ALA A 217 -10.54 -50.69 0.63
C ALA A 217 -10.24 -50.52 2.13
N GLY A 218 -11.22 -50.01 2.90
CA GLY A 218 -11.01 -49.66 4.29
C GLY A 218 -12.12 -48.78 4.87
N LYS A 219 -11.93 -48.39 6.14
CA LYS A 219 -12.83 -47.48 6.86
C LYS A 219 -12.23 -46.08 6.90
N TYR A 220 -13.02 -45.07 6.57
CA TYR A 220 -12.59 -43.68 6.49
C TYR A 220 -13.56 -42.75 7.21
N VAL A 221 -13.05 -41.56 7.55
CA VAL A 221 -13.85 -40.43 8.01
C VAL A 221 -13.62 -39.29 7.03
N VAL A 222 -14.70 -38.71 6.51
CA VAL A 222 -14.65 -37.56 5.62
C VAL A 222 -15.05 -36.33 6.41
N VAL A 223 -14.15 -35.34 6.49
CA VAL A 223 -14.40 -34.04 7.12
C VAL A 223 -14.66 -33.03 6.02
N ALA A 224 -15.86 -32.45 6.01
CA ALA A 224 -16.20 -31.32 5.18
C ALA A 224 -16.08 -30.04 6.00
N SER A 225 -15.36 -29.04 5.50
CA SER A 225 -15.16 -27.76 6.18
C SER A 225 -15.20 -26.57 5.23
N ARG A 226 -15.71 -25.46 5.74
CA ARG A 226 -15.67 -24.14 5.13
C ARG A 226 -15.87 -23.10 6.24
N ASP A 227 -15.00 -22.11 6.30
CA ASP A 227 -15.05 -21.07 7.33
C ASP A 227 -15.05 -21.72 8.73
N LEU A 228 -16.00 -21.37 9.59
CA LEU A 228 -16.18 -22.02 10.87
C LEU A 228 -17.06 -23.28 10.78
N ALA A 229 -17.80 -23.50 9.71
CA ALA A 229 -18.60 -24.70 9.54
C ALA A 229 -17.74 -25.94 9.28
N MET A 230 -17.89 -26.97 10.13
CA MET A 230 -17.26 -28.27 9.94
C MET A 230 -18.20 -29.41 10.32
N ALA A 231 -18.12 -30.54 9.62
CA ALA A 231 -18.75 -31.78 10.02
C ALA A 231 -17.98 -32.98 9.46
N GLU A 232 -18.19 -34.12 10.10
CA GLU A 232 -17.57 -35.38 9.72
C GLU A 232 -18.62 -36.47 9.46
N ALA A 233 -18.33 -37.36 8.51
CA ALA A 233 -19.14 -38.53 8.25
C ALA A 233 -18.26 -39.77 8.01
N PRO A 234 -18.55 -40.91 8.67
CA PRO A 234 -17.84 -42.16 8.41
C PRO A 234 -18.28 -42.78 7.09
N VAL A 235 -17.36 -43.47 6.40
CA VAL A 235 -17.64 -44.23 5.18
C VAL A 235 -16.78 -45.50 5.08
N ASP A 236 -17.41 -46.60 4.71
CA ASP A 236 -16.73 -47.87 4.43
C ASP A 236 -16.57 -48.03 2.91
N VAL A 237 -15.32 -48.13 2.43
CA VAL A 237 -14.99 -48.34 1.02
C VAL A 237 -14.68 -49.82 0.80
N ALA A 238 -15.57 -50.53 0.12
CA ALA A 238 -15.40 -51.94 -0.23
C ALA A 238 -14.70 -52.11 -1.58
N GLU A 239 -13.98 -53.21 -1.74
CA GLU A 239 -13.27 -53.52 -2.99
C GLU A 239 -14.25 -53.68 -4.16
N GLY A 240 -14.00 -52.97 -5.27
CA GLY A 240 -14.82 -53.03 -6.48
C GLY A 240 -16.22 -52.40 -6.38
N GLN A 241 -16.53 -51.66 -5.31
CA GLN A 241 -17.78 -50.93 -5.15
C GLN A 241 -17.54 -49.42 -5.04
N GLN A 242 -18.47 -48.61 -5.56
CA GLN A 242 -18.45 -47.16 -5.36
C GLN A 242 -19.23 -46.80 -4.10
N ALA A 243 -18.52 -46.42 -3.05
CA ALA A 243 -19.12 -45.88 -1.83
C ALA A 243 -19.65 -44.46 -2.09
N THR A 244 -20.77 -44.10 -1.45
CA THR A 244 -21.31 -42.74 -1.45
C THR A 244 -21.51 -42.28 -0.02
N VAL A 245 -21.07 -41.06 0.30
CA VAL A 245 -21.29 -40.44 1.61
C VAL A 245 -21.76 -39.00 1.43
N GLU A 246 -22.77 -38.63 2.22
CA GLU A 246 -23.24 -37.26 2.36
C GLU A 246 -22.80 -36.73 3.72
N VAL A 247 -22.06 -35.61 3.72
CA VAL A 247 -21.68 -34.89 4.93
C VAL A 247 -22.68 -33.77 5.17
N VAL A 248 -23.59 -33.99 6.13
CA VAL A 248 -24.53 -32.94 6.57
C VAL A 248 -23.79 -32.01 7.53
N MET A 249 -23.46 -30.81 7.07
CA MET A 249 -22.64 -29.86 7.82
C MET A 249 -23.38 -29.20 8.99
N ASN A 250 -24.71 -29.26 9.01
CA ASN A 250 -25.55 -28.51 9.95
C ASN A 250 -25.11 -27.03 10.01
N ALA A 251 -24.91 -26.43 8.84
CA ALA A 251 -24.31 -25.11 8.68
C ALA A 251 -25.37 -24.11 8.22
N GLY A 252 -25.35 -22.92 8.80
CA GLY A 252 -26.09 -21.76 8.34
C GLY A 252 -25.13 -20.67 7.85
N THR A 253 -25.66 -19.72 7.11
CA THR A 253 -24.92 -18.57 6.60
C THR A 253 -25.19 -17.36 7.47
N ILE A 254 -24.17 -16.58 7.79
CA ILE A 254 -24.33 -15.24 8.38
C ILE A 254 -23.90 -14.24 7.33
N HIS A 255 -24.80 -13.32 7.00
CA HIS A 255 -24.50 -12.16 6.16
C HIS A 255 -24.43 -10.93 7.07
N GLU A 256 -23.21 -10.44 7.29
CA GLU A 256 -22.90 -9.34 8.20
C GLU A 256 -22.74 -8.06 7.39
N ARG A 257 -23.46 -6.99 7.76
CA ARG A 257 -23.29 -5.66 7.18
C ARG A 257 -22.86 -4.68 8.24
N ALA A 258 -21.79 -3.93 8.00
CA ALA A 258 -21.35 -2.91 8.93
C ALA A 258 -22.04 -1.58 8.62
N MET A 259 -22.52 -0.92 9.67
CA MET A 259 -23.29 0.32 9.58
C MET A 259 -22.69 1.37 10.51
N LEU A 260 -22.41 2.58 10.02
CA LEU A 260 -21.99 3.72 10.85
C LEU A 260 -23.13 4.21 11.75
N SER A 261 -24.36 4.11 11.26
CA SER A 261 -25.62 4.35 11.98
C SER A 261 -26.72 3.49 11.38
N GLU A 262 -27.90 3.45 11.99
CA GLU A 262 -29.09 2.71 11.49
C GLU A 262 -29.38 2.89 9.99
N THR A 263 -28.96 3.99 9.38
CA THR A 263 -29.27 4.32 7.97
C THR A 263 -28.05 4.57 7.09
N VAL A 264 -26.83 4.51 7.64
CA VAL A 264 -25.61 4.86 6.91
C VAL A 264 -24.67 3.66 6.90
N PRO A 265 -24.43 3.03 5.74
CA PRO A 265 -23.46 1.95 5.60
C PRO A 265 -22.05 2.38 5.99
N ALA A 266 -21.27 1.44 6.53
CA ALA A 266 -19.84 1.63 6.74
C ALA A 266 -19.07 1.51 5.41
N PRO A 267 -17.92 2.19 5.30
CA PRO A 267 -17.02 2.01 4.16
C PRO A 267 -16.38 0.62 4.21
N ASP A 268 -15.59 0.32 3.18
CA ASP A 268 -14.70 -0.84 3.19
C ASP A 268 -13.62 -0.73 4.29
N GLY A 269 -13.09 -1.87 4.74
CA GLY A 269 -12.05 -1.94 5.77
C GLY A 269 -12.55 -2.12 7.21
N VAL A 270 -13.83 -2.46 7.41
CA VAL A 270 -14.33 -2.93 8.70
C VAL A 270 -13.81 -4.34 8.95
N ALA A 271 -13.36 -4.63 10.16
CA ALA A 271 -13.01 -5.98 10.58
C ALA A 271 -14.24 -6.64 11.23
N PHE A 272 -14.65 -7.78 10.68
CA PHE A 272 -15.70 -8.65 11.21
C PHE A 272 -15.05 -9.84 11.90
N LEU A 273 -15.30 -10.02 13.20
CA LEU A 273 -14.87 -11.17 13.98
C LEU A 273 -16.10 -11.99 14.37
N THR A 274 -16.25 -13.17 13.78
CA THR A 274 -17.24 -14.15 14.19
C THR A 274 -16.58 -15.17 15.13
N THR A 275 -17.21 -15.43 16.29
CA THR A 275 -16.80 -16.47 17.24
C THR A 275 -17.93 -17.49 17.39
N ASP A 276 -17.63 -18.76 17.16
CA ASP A 276 -18.61 -19.84 17.29
C ASP A 276 -18.76 -20.38 18.72
N GLY A 277 -19.69 -21.32 18.94
CA GLY A 277 -19.90 -21.96 20.24
C GLY A 277 -18.73 -22.82 20.75
N ALA A 278 -17.72 -23.09 19.92
CA ALA A 278 -16.48 -23.77 20.28
C ALA A 278 -15.33 -22.79 20.57
N ASN A 279 -15.60 -21.48 20.61
CA ASN A 279 -14.61 -20.40 20.74
C ASN A 279 -13.57 -20.39 19.62
N ARG A 280 -13.96 -20.78 18.40
CA ARG A 280 -13.15 -20.58 17.20
C ARG A 280 -13.51 -19.23 16.59
N ASP A 281 -12.47 -18.49 16.25
CA ASP A 281 -12.57 -17.16 15.71
C ASP A 281 -12.26 -17.17 14.21
N GLN A 282 -13.05 -16.42 13.45
CA GLN A 282 -12.75 -16.08 12.06
C GLN A 282 -12.88 -14.58 11.86
N THR A 283 -11.86 -13.99 11.25
CA THR A 283 -11.83 -12.56 10.92
C THR A 283 -11.89 -12.35 9.42
N ASN A 284 -12.87 -11.57 8.99
CA ASN A 284 -13.03 -11.11 7.61
C ASN A 284 -12.95 -9.58 7.57
N TYR A 285 -12.63 -9.01 6.41
CA TYR A 285 -12.54 -7.57 6.21
C TYR A 285 -13.40 -7.14 5.04
N GLY A 286 -14.06 -6.00 5.17
CA GLY A 286 -14.89 -5.43 4.11
C GLY A 286 -15.85 -4.38 4.64
N SER A 287 -16.83 -4.00 3.84
CA SER A 287 -18.04 -3.29 4.28
C SER A 287 -19.17 -4.26 4.66
N GLU A 288 -19.11 -5.46 4.10
CA GLU A 288 -19.98 -6.60 4.39
C GLU A 288 -19.15 -7.88 4.45
N SER A 289 -19.67 -8.92 5.11
CA SER A 289 -19.06 -10.24 5.15
C SER A 289 -20.12 -11.33 5.02
N THR A 290 -19.73 -12.45 4.42
CA THR A 290 -20.55 -13.66 4.43
C THR A 290 -19.69 -14.80 4.97
N ILE A 291 -20.21 -15.50 5.97
CA ILE A 291 -19.48 -16.58 6.64
C ILE A 291 -20.39 -17.78 6.88
N LEU A 292 -19.84 -18.98 6.69
CA LEU A 292 -20.54 -20.23 6.98
C LEU A 292 -20.16 -20.74 8.39
N VAL A 293 -21.17 -21.01 9.22
CA VAL A 293 -20.95 -21.45 10.62
C VAL A 293 -21.89 -22.60 10.96
N ASN A 294 -21.46 -23.53 11.81
CA ASN A 294 -22.35 -24.56 12.34
C ASN A 294 -23.52 -23.92 13.11
N ALA A 295 -24.70 -24.52 13.02
CA ALA A 295 -25.90 -24.05 13.68
C ALA A 295 -25.73 -24.02 15.20
N GLY A 296 -26.21 -22.94 15.83
CA GLY A 296 -26.00 -22.68 17.24
C GLY A 296 -25.91 -21.20 17.58
N ALA A 297 -25.53 -20.90 18.82
CA ALA A 297 -25.27 -19.54 19.26
C ALA A 297 -23.84 -19.15 18.88
N VAL A 298 -23.70 -17.96 18.29
CA VAL A 298 -22.43 -17.38 17.86
C VAL A 298 -22.40 -15.89 18.23
N THR A 299 -21.24 -15.25 18.22
CA THR A 299 -21.12 -13.80 18.37
C THR A 299 -20.49 -13.18 17.15
N ALA A 300 -21.12 -12.12 16.63
CA ALA A 300 -20.62 -11.31 15.53
C ALA A 300 -20.13 -9.97 16.09
N LYS A 301 -18.87 -9.63 15.84
CA LYS A 301 -18.26 -8.35 16.22
C LYS A 301 -17.82 -7.59 14.97
N ALA A 302 -18.16 -6.31 14.87
CA ALA A 302 -17.57 -5.40 13.88
C ALA A 302 -16.71 -4.35 14.57
N SER A 303 -15.60 -3.94 13.95
CA SER A 303 -14.76 -2.85 14.41
C SER A 303 -14.21 -1.99 13.27
N LEU A 304 -14.24 -0.67 13.45
CA LEU A 304 -13.69 0.32 12.52
C LEU A 304 -13.11 1.51 13.30
N GLY A 305 -11.80 1.72 13.19
CA GLY A 305 -11.11 2.69 14.04
C GLY A 305 -11.23 2.31 15.52
N ASN A 306 -11.73 3.22 16.36
CA ASN A 306 -12.03 2.93 17.77
C ASN A 306 -13.50 2.56 18.05
N ALA A 307 -14.33 2.45 17.00
CA ALA A 307 -15.72 2.02 17.15
C ALA A 307 -15.81 0.50 17.05
N GLU A 308 -16.55 -0.12 17.96
CA GLU A 308 -16.81 -1.56 17.95
C GLU A 308 -18.23 -1.88 18.43
N VAL A 309 -18.80 -2.96 17.90
CA VAL A 309 -20.10 -3.49 18.33
C VAL A 309 -20.02 -5.02 18.34
N THR A 310 -20.69 -5.67 19.29
CA THR A 310 -20.77 -7.13 19.37
C THR A 310 -22.21 -7.54 19.61
N VAL A 311 -22.72 -8.48 18.81
CA VAL A 311 -24.11 -8.90 18.81
C VAL A 311 -24.18 -10.43 18.83
N PRO A 312 -25.01 -11.04 19.69
CA PRO A 312 -25.26 -12.47 19.63
C PRO A 312 -26.14 -12.82 18.41
N VAL A 313 -25.79 -13.89 17.70
CA VAL A 313 -26.52 -14.38 16.53
C VAL A 313 -26.89 -15.84 16.77
N THR A 314 -28.11 -16.23 16.39
CA THR A 314 -28.54 -17.63 16.40
C THR A 314 -28.55 -18.15 14.97
N VAL A 315 -27.69 -19.10 14.68
CA VAL A 315 -27.54 -19.69 13.34
C VAL A 315 -28.45 -20.92 13.23
N VAL A 316 -29.29 -20.95 12.19
CA VAL A 316 -30.15 -22.09 11.84
C VAL A 316 -29.56 -22.80 10.62
N ALA A 317 -29.47 -24.13 10.66
CA ALA A 317 -28.89 -24.91 9.57
C ALA A 317 -29.69 -24.74 8.26
N GLY A 318 -29.00 -24.46 7.16
CA GLY A 318 -29.60 -24.24 5.85
C GLY A 318 -30.25 -22.87 5.64
N GLU A 319 -30.26 -22.00 6.65
CA GLU A 319 -30.81 -20.64 6.55
C GLU A 319 -29.70 -19.58 6.56
N THR A 320 -30.05 -18.39 6.10
CA THR A 320 -29.19 -17.20 6.16
C THR A 320 -29.71 -16.26 7.27
N ALA A 321 -28.82 -15.84 8.15
CA ALA A 321 -29.06 -14.79 9.14
C ALA A 321 -28.43 -13.47 8.64
N ASP A 322 -29.28 -12.50 8.28
CA ASP A 322 -28.83 -11.14 7.98
C ASP A 322 -28.65 -10.35 9.28
N VAL A 323 -27.47 -9.76 9.46
CA VAL A 323 -27.08 -9.05 10.69
C VAL A 323 -26.50 -7.69 10.36
N ASP A 324 -27.21 -6.64 10.75
CA ASP A 324 -26.70 -5.27 10.69
C ASP A 324 -25.93 -4.93 11.98
N LEU A 325 -24.63 -4.70 11.85
CA LEU A 325 -23.73 -4.35 12.94
C LEU A 325 -23.56 -2.82 12.99
N VAL A 326 -24.38 -2.17 13.81
CA VAL A 326 -24.39 -0.70 13.97
C VAL A 326 -23.29 -0.24 14.93
N LEU A 327 -22.21 0.30 14.36
CA LEU A 327 -21.01 0.76 15.07
C LEU A 327 -21.22 2.04 15.90
N ASN A 328 -22.29 2.80 15.62
CA ASN A 328 -22.51 4.14 16.18
C ASN A 328 -21.28 5.04 16.00
N ALA A 329 -20.79 5.15 14.76
CA ALA A 329 -19.54 5.82 14.40
C ALA A 329 -19.77 6.94 13.37
N GLY A 330 -18.88 7.90 13.31
CA GLY A 330 -18.86 8.96 12.29
C GLY A 330 -17.48 9.12 11.65
N LYS A 331 -17.43 9.77 10.50
CA LYS A 331 -16.18 10.11 9.80
C LYS A 331 -15.72 11.51 10.20
N LEU A 332 -14.47 11.63 10.63
CA LEU A 332 -13.79 12.90 10.86
C LEU A 332 -12.67 13.07 9.81
N THR A 333 -12.78 14.12 8.99
CA THR A 333 -11.72 14.54 8.07
C THR A 333 -11.05 15.81 8.62
N LEU A 334 -9.77 15.73 8.92
CA LEU A 334 -8.95 16.83 9.43
C LEU A 334 -8.02 17.31 8.31
N ARG A 335 -7.94 18.63 8.11
CA ARG A 335 -7.10 19.25 7.07
C ARG A 335 -6.25 20.35 7.68
N GLY A 336 -4.94 20.19 7.62
CA GLY A 336 -4.00 21.00 8.37
C GLY A 336 -3.33 22.06 7.49
N LYS A 337 -3.44 23.33 7.87
CA LYS A 337 -2.92 24.48 7.12
C LYS A 337 -1.95 25.30 7.95
N ARG A 338 -0.95 25.91 7.30
CA ARG A 338 -0.05 26.89 7.94
C ARG A 338 -0.69 28.26 8.16
N THR A 339 -1.66 28.64 7.34
CA THR A 339 -2.40 29.90 7.42
C THR A 339 -3.86 29.68 7.03
N ALA A 340 -4.76 30.59 7.43
CA ALA A 340 -6.18 30.47 7.10
C ALA A 340 -6.45 30.47 5.58
N ASP A 341 -5.70 31.29 4.84
CA ASP A 341 -5.88 31.50 3.40
C ASP A 341 -5.07 30.50 2.54
N ALA A 342 -4.35 29.55 3.15
CA ALA A 342 -3.60 28.55 2.39
C ALA A 342 -4.55 27.60 1.64
N SER A 343 -4.25 27.36 0.35
CA SER A 343 -4.92 26.35 -0.46
C SER A 343 -4.43 24.94 -0.15
N ASP A 344 -3.16 24.81 0.21
CA ASP A 344 -2.49 23.52 0.36
C ASP A 344 -2.47 23.08 1.83
N PHE A 345 -2.48 21.77 2.04
CA PHE A 345 -2.35 21.16 3.37
C PHE A 345 -0.90 20.76 3.64
N ASP A 346 -0.46 20.81 4.89
CA ASP A 346 0.93 20.51 5.26
C ASP A 346 1.11 19.06 5.70
N GLU A 347 1.84 18.29 4.91
CA GLU A 347 2.13 16.86 5.14
C GLU A 347 2.94 16.59 6.42
N GLY A 348 3.59 17.60 7.00
CA GLY A 348 4.36 17.46 8.23
C GLY A 348 3.52 17.49 9.50
N ILE A 349 2.19 17.65 9.40
CA ILE A 349 1.32 17.73 10.58
C ILE A 349 1.13 16.36 11.20
N ALA A 350 1.31 16.29 12.52
CA ALA A 350 0.89 15.17 13.33
C ALA A 350 -0.43 15.50 14.04
N TRP A 351 -1.37 14.58 13.96
CA TRP A 351 -2.71 14.66 14.55
C TRP A 351 -2.81 13.71 15.72
N ASN A 352 -3.21 14.22 16.88
CA ASN A 352 -3.56 13.43 18.04
C ASN A 352 -5.04 13.68 18.35
N VAL A 353 -5.85 12.64 18.23
CA VAL A 353 -7.29 12.68 18.50
C VAL A 353 -7.56 11.89 19.76
N THR A 354 -7.85 12.58 20.85
CA THR A 354 -8.03 12.01 22.18
C THR A 354 -9.51 11.97 22.54
N ASP A 355 -10.01 10.81 22.97
CA ASP A 355 -11.38 10.66 23.43
C ASP A 355 -11.58 11.09 24.90
N ALA A 356 -12.81 10.95 25.41
CA ALA A 356 -13.14 11.28 26.80
C ALA A 356 -12.50 10.35 27.83
N ALA A 357 -12.09 9.14 27.45
CA ALA A 357 -11.36 8.20 28.31
C ALA A 357 -9.85 8.51 28.38
N GLY A 358 -9.37 9.38 27.51
CA GLY A 358 -7.95 9.75 27.38
C GLY A 358 -7.18 8.87 26.40
N GLU A 359 -7.86 7.99 25.66
CA GLU A 359 -7.25 7.19 24.61
C GLU A 359 -6.98 8.06 23.39
N THR A 360 -5.77 7.99 22.84
CA THR A 360 -5.31 8.88 21.77
C THR A 360 -4.97 8.09 20.52
N GLN A 361 -5.62 8.45 19.42
CA GLN A 361 -5.28 8.00 18.08
C GLN A 361 -4.35 9.01 17.42
N THR A 362 -3.19 8.54 16.95
CA THR A 362 -2.19 9.37 16.28
C THR A 362 -2.14 9.05 14.80
N THR A 363 -2.16 10.08 13.96
CA THR A 363 -1.96 9.98 12.51
C THR A 363 -1.19 11.18 12.00
N TYR A 364 -0.75 11.15 10.74
CA TYR A 364 0.13 12.16 10.14
C TYR A 364 -0.37 12.53 8.75
N GLY A 365 0.05 13.70 8.26
CA GLY A 365 -0.25 14.17 6.91
C GLY A 365 -1.09 15.44 6.88
N GLY A 366 -1.19 16.04 5.70
CA GLY A 366 -1.93 17.28 5.48
C GLY A 366 -3.44 17.06 5.62
N GLU A 367 -3.91 15.89 5.20
CA GLU A 367 -5.27 15.42 5.40
C GLU A 367 -5.27 14.09 6.16
N ALA A 368 -6.12 13.99 7.18
CA ALA A 368 -6.33 12.76 7.94
C ALA A 368 -7.82 12.39 7.95
N ASN A 369 -8.12 11.13 7.62
CA ASN A 369 -9.46 10.58 7.62
C ASN A 369 -9.57 9.53 8.74
N LEU A 370 -10.42 9.78 9.73
CA LEU A 370 -10.63 8.89 10.88
C LEU A 370 -12.09 8.46 10.95
N PHE A 371 -12.32 7.20 11.32
CA PHE A 371 -13.64 6.72 11.72
C PHE A 371 -13.63 6.53 13.23
N LEU A 372 -14.55 7.23 13.89
CA LEU A 372 -14.55 7.37 15.35
C LEU A 372 -15.93 7.02 15.89
N ALA A 373 -15.97 6.38 17.06
CA ALA A 373 -17.21 6.21 17.80
C ALA A 373 -17.88 7.57 18.06
N ALA A 374 -19.21 7.60 18.16
CA ALA A 374 -19.93 8.82 18.48
C ALA A 374 -19.56 9.30 19.89
N GLY A 375 -19.21 10.58 20.03
CA GLY A 375 -18.71 11.15 21.27
C GLY A 375 -17.94 12.44 21.11
N ASP A 376 -17.43 12.95 22.22
CA ASP A 376 -16.62 14.17 22.27
C ASP A 376 -15.13 13.82 22.23
N TYR A 377 -14.38 14.57 21.42
CA TYR A 377 -12.96 14.37 21.19
C TYR A 377 -12.19 15.69 21.26
N LYS A 378 -10.95 15.62 21.75
CA LYS A 378 -9.97 16.68 21.67
C LYS A 378 -8.98 16.37 20.55
N VAL A 379 -8.90 17.24 19.56
CA VAL A 379 -7.93 17.14 18.46
C VAL A 379 -6.77 18.10 18.75
N LYS A 380 -5.54 17.59 18.69
CA LYS A 380 -4.30 18.37 18.74
C LYS A 380 -3.49 18.12 17.47
N ALA A 381 -3.33 19.18 16.69
CA ALA A 381 -2.47 19.20 15.51
C ALA A 381 -1.12 19.84 15.86
N THR A 382 -0.01 19.22 15.46
CA THR A 382 1.33 19.73 15.74
C THR A 382 2.20 19.76 14.49
N LEU A 383 2.97 20.83 14.31
CA LEU A 383 3.92 21.00 13.21
C LEU A 383 5.20 21.65 13.76
N GLY A 384 6.23 20.84 14.02
CA GLY A 384 7.40 21.27 14.78
C GLY A 384 7.01 21.75 16.18
N GLU A 385 7.36 23.01 16.50
CA GLU A 385 7.07 23.62 17.80
C GLU A 385 5.69 24.29 17.88
N ALA A 386 4.98 24.37 16.75
CA ALA A 386 3.63 24.93 16.69
C ALA A 386 2.58 23.84 16.97
N ALA A 387 1.51 24.23 17.66
CA ALA A 387 0.37 23.37 17.92
C ALA A 387 -0.94 24.14 17.84
N ALA A 388 -2.00 23.46 17.41
CA ALA A 388 -3.37 23.93 17.48
C ALA A 388 -4.24 22.85 18.13
N GLU A 389 -5.20 23.27 18.96
CA GLU A 389 -6.13 22.37 19.62
C GLU A 389 -7.57 22.81 19.35
N LEU A 390 -8.47 21.84 19.16
CA LEU A 390 -9.90 22.08 19.05
C LEU A 390 -10.68 20.89 19.59
N ALA A 391 -11.92 21.15 20.02
CA ALA A 391 -12.86 20.10 20.40
C ALA A 391 -13.81 19.80 19.24
N VAL A 392 -14.10 18.52 19.03
CA VAL A 392 -15.13 18.05 18.08
C VAL A 392 -16.09 17.09 18.78
N THR A 393 -17.34 17.09 18.33
CA THR A 393 -18.31 16.07 18.69
C THR A 393 -18.64 15.28 17.42
N ILE A 394 -18.47 13.97 17.48
CA ILE A 394 -18.79 13.04 16.40
C ILE A 394 -20.17 12.45 16.65
N ALA A 395 -21.05 12.55 15.66
CA ALA A 395 -22.36 11.91 15.67
C ALA A 395 -22.35 10.65 14.78
N ALA A 396 -23.14 9.64 15.15
CA ALA A 396 -23.27 8.42 14.36
C ALA A 396 -23.77 8.74 12.93
N GLY A 397 -23.13 8.12 11.93
CA GLY A 397 -23.41 8.33 10.51
C GLY A 397 -22.99 9.69 9.94
N ALA A 398 -22.50 10.62 10.77
CA ALA A 398 -22.12 11.95 10.30
C ALA A 398 -20.71 11.95 9.67
N ALA A 399 -20.53 12.76 8.63
CA ALA A 399 -19.22 13.13 8.11
C ALA A 399 -18.93 14.58 8.54
N LEU A 400 -17.84 14.77 9.29
CA LEU A 400 -17.41 16.06 9.79
C LEU A 400 -16.05 16.42 9.20
N GLU A 401 -15.97 17.57 8.54
CA GLU A 401 -14.70 18.11 8.04
C GLU A 401 -14.25 19.29 8.89
N LYS A 402 -12.96 19.34 9.23
CA LYS A 402 -12.35 20.44 9.98
C LYS A 402 -11.03 20.86 9.37
N ASP A 403 -10.96 22.12 8.99
CA ASP A 403 -9.71 22.80 8.68
C ASP A 403 -9.10 23.33 9.97
N VAL A 404 -7.82 23.00 10.20
CA VAL A 404 -7.08 23.39 11.39
C VAL A 404 -5.87 24.19 10.97
N VAL A 405 -5.82 25.45 11.40
CA VAL A 405 -4.69 26.33 11.15
C VAL A 405 -3.65 26.12 12.25
N VAL A 406 -2.56 25.43 11.92
CA VAL A 406 -1.37 25.35 12.74
C VAL A 406 -0.44 26.47 12.27
N ALA A 407 -0.65 27.68 12.82
CA ALA A 407 0.08 28.87 12.42
C ALA A 407 1.59 28.64 12.57
N THR A 408 2.30 28.52 11.45
CA THR A 408 3.71 28.09 11.43
C THR A 408 4.49 28.81 10.34
N GLY A 409 5.61 29.43 10.71
CA GLY A 409 6.64 29.92 9.79
C GLY A 409 7.78 28.90 9.66
N LYS A 410 8.24 28.64 8.44
CA LYS A 410 9.43 27.80 8.20
C LYS A 410 10.67 28.68 8.22
N ILE A 411 11.53 28.51 9.21
CA ILE A 411 12.82 29.21 9.28
C ILE A 411 13.89 28.28 8.74
N VAL A 412 14.76 28.77 7.88
CA VAL A 412 15.91 28.03 7.36
C VAL A 412 17.17 28.81 7.72
N GLY A 413 18.08 28.18 8.45
CA GLY A 413 19.30 28.79 8.96
C GLY A 413 20.47 28.60 8.01
N HIS A 414 21.16 29.69 7.71
CA HIS A 414 22.42 29.68 6.97
C HIS A 414 23.55 30.31 7.77
N ALA A 415 24.67 29.60 7.90
CA ALA A 415 25.81 30.08 8.70
C ALA A 415 26.86 30.61 7.74
N LEU A 416 27.11 31.92 7.74
CA LEU A 416 28.09 32.54 6.84
C LEU A 416 29.37 32.89 7.59
N PHE A 417 30.53 32.63 6.99
CA PHE A 417 31.81 33.08 7.57
C PHE A 417 31.91 34.62 7.62
N ALA A 418 31.38 35.30 6.61
CA ALA A 418 31.32 36.76 6.50
C ALA A 418 30.05 37.19 5.73
N GLU A 419 29.69 38.48 5.80
CA GLU A 419 28.58 39.01 5.01
C GLU A 419 28.86 38.85 3.50
N GLY A 420 27.95 38.19 2.78
CA GLY A 420 28.14 37.83 1.38
C GLY A 420 29.26 36.82 1.10
N GLY A 421 29.88 36.26 2.16
CA GLY A 421 30.96 35.29 2.09
C GLY A 421 30.47 33.84 1.98
N PRO A 422 31.40 32.86 2.01
CA PRO A 422 31.05 31.45 1.93
C PRO A 422 30.29 30.98 3.17
N THR A 423 29.50 29.94 2.97
CA THR A 423 28.76 29.24 4.01
C THR A 423 29.68 28.29 4.78
N ALA A 424 29.51 28.22 6.10
CA ALA A 424 30.12 27.20 6.93
C ALA A 424 29.39 25.86 6.70
N THR A 425 30.12 24.83 6.27
CA THR A 425 29.53 23.52 5.95
C THR A 425 29.86 22.44 6.97
N GLU A 426 30.89 22.66 7.80
CA GLU A 426 31.34 21.70 8.81
C GLU A 426 31.07 22.25 10.21
N GLY A 427 30.70 21.35 11.14
CA GLY A 427 30.52 21.69 12.55
C GLY A 427 29.38 22.67 12.86
N VAL A 428 28.52 22.97 11.88
CA VAL A 428 27.43 23.94 12.06
C VAL A 428 26.31 23.37 12.91
N ARG A 429 25.91 24.15 13.91
CA ARG A 429 24.74 23.95 14.74
C ARG A 429 23.96 25.25 14.84
N PHE A 430 22.64 25.12 14.77
CA PHE A 430 21.68 26.19 15.01
C PHE A 430 20.86 25.88 16.24
N ASP A 431 20.76 26.84 17.16
CA ASP A 431 19.80 26.81 18.27
C ASP A 431 18.78 27.93 18.07
N VAL A 432 17.50 27.59 18.19
CA VAL A 432 16.40 28.56 18.26
C VAL A 432 16.17 28.92 19.72
N LEU A 433 16.19 30.22 20.02
CA LEU A 433 16.02 30.76 21.37
C LEU A 433 14.87 31.78 21.38
N PRO A 434 14.19 31.97 22.52
CA PRO A 434 13.27 33.09 22.68
C PRO A 434 14.00 34.43 22.53
N SER A 435 13.31 35.45 22.02
CA SER A 435 13.88 36.80 21.89
C SER A 435 14.31 37.40 23.23
N GLU A 436 13.52 37.15 24.27
CA GLU A 436 13.78 37.60 25.65
C GLU A 436 14.29 36.45 26.53
N ALA A 437 15.13 36.79 27.51
CA ALA A 437 15.63 35.84 28.50
C ALA A 437 14.54 35.52 29.56
N GLY A 438 14.64 34.33 30.17
CA GLY A 438 13.79 33.93 31.28
C GLY A 438 14.09 34.70 32.56
N ALA A 439 13.35 34.38 33.63
CA ALA A 439 13.52 35.00 34.95
C ALA A 439 14.90 34.73 35.60
N ASP A 440 15.59 33.67 35.16
CA ASP A 440 16.97 33.32 35.51
C ASP A 440 18.02 34.12 34.73
N GLY A 441 17.61 34.95 33.77
CA GLY A 441 18.49 35.71 32.89
C GLY A 441 19.03 34.91 31.71
N GLU A 442 18.62 33.65 31.54
CA GLU A 442 19.09 32.79 30.46
C GLU A 442 18.00 32.54 29.41
N ARG A 443 18.42 32.34 28.16
CA ARG A 443 17.53 31.90 27.08
C ARG A 443 17.61 30.38 26.98
N LYS A 444 16.47 29.70 27.15
CA LYS A 444 16.37 28.26 26.95
C LYS A 444 16.27 27.93 25.47
N ILE A 445 16.99 26.89 25.05
CA ILE A 445 16.93 26.40 23.67
C ILE A 445 15.55 25.79 23.44
N ILE A 446 14.87 26.24 22.40
CA ILE A 446 13.56 25.75 21.96
C ILE A 446 13.75 24.57 21.01
N ALA A 447 14.61 24.75 20.00
CA ALA A 447 14.91 23.73 19.00
C ALA A 447 16.38 23.79 18.60
N THR A 448 16.91 22.67 18.15
CA THR A 448 18.29 22.53 17.66
C THR A 448 18.29 21.88 16.28
N GLY A 449 19.08 22.43 15.37
CA GLY A 449 19.31 21.88 14.04
C GLY A 449 20.81 21.84 13.74
N TYR A 450 21.21 20.95 12.83
CA TYR A 450 22.62 20.74 12.48
C TYR A 450 22.81 20.87 10.97
N GLY A 451 24.00 21.33 10.59
CA GLY A 451 24.35 21.60 9.21
C GLY A 451 23.72 22.90 8.68
N ASP A 452 24.27 23.36 7.57
CA ASP A 452 23.69 24.47 6.83
C ASP A 452 22.35 24.08 6.19
N GLY A 453 21.39 25.01 6.14
CA GLY A 453 20.04 24.73 5.66
C GLY A 453 19.15 24.03 6.68
N ALA A 454 19.58 23.94 7.95
CA ALA A 454 18.75 23.42 9.04
C ALA A 454 17.44 24.24 9.11
N SER A 455 16.31 23.53 9.14
CA SER A 455 14.99 24.15 9.07
C SER A 455 14.14 23.90 10.32
N PHE A 456 13.35 24.90 10.70
CA PHE A 456 12.54 24.91 11.91
C PHE A 456 11.12 25.37 11.59
N ASN A 457 10.13 24.66 12.11
CA ASN A 457 8.73 25.03 12.04
C ASN A 457 8.36 25.70 13.37
N LEU A 458 8.22 27.03 13.36
CA LEU A 458 8.02 27.83 14.57
C LEU A 458 6.68 28.58 14.52
N PRO A 459 5.98 28.72 15.67
CA PRO A 459 4.80 29.57 15.74
C PRO A 459 5.18 31.05 15.54
N PRO A 460 4.23 31.93 15.15
CA PRO A 460 4.52 33.34 14.93
C PRO A 460 4.96 34.06 16.21
N ALA A 461 6.22 34.46 16.27
CA ALA A 461 6.82 35.24 17.35
C ALA A 461 8.21 35.74 16.97
N LYS A 462 8.84 36.53 17.84
CA LYS A 462 10.24 36.95 17.70
C LYS A 462 11.17 35.96 18.39
N TYR A 463 12.22 35.55 17.67
CA TYR A 463 13.22 34.59 18.10
C TYR A 463 14.63 35.11 17.90
N VAL A 464 15.58 34.43 18.51
CA VAL A 464 17.00 34.53 18.19
C VAL A 464 17.44 33.20 17.60
N LEU A 465 18.03 33.23 16.41
CA LEU A 465 18.72 32.10 15.83
C LEU A 465 20.20 32.24 16.12
N ARG A 466 20.73 31.32 16.93
CA ARG A 466 22.15 31.24 17.27
C ARG A 466 22.80 30.19 16.38
N ALA A 467 23.78 30.61 15.59
CA ALA A 467 24.62 29.70 14.83
C ALA A 467 25.97 29.54 15.53
N SER A 468 26.49 28.32 15.55
CA SER A 468 27.85 28.02 15.98
C SER A 468 28.53 27.08 14.99
N ALA A 469 29.81 27.33 14.73
CA ALA A 469 30.70 26.43 13.99
C ALA A 469 32.03 26.36 14.76
N ASP A 470 32.35 25.18 15.30
CA ASP A 470 33.43 24.97 16.26
C ASP A 470 33.36 25.98 17.45
N ILE A 471 34.29 26.93 17.50
CA ILE A 471 34.34 27.97 18.55
C ILE A 471 33.79 29.32 18.09
N ALA A 472 33.42 29.46 16.81
CA ALA A 472 32.73 30.64 16.33
C ALA A 472 31.24 30.56 16.67
N LEU A 473 30.69 31.68 17.13
CA LEU A 473 29.29 31.78 17.55
C LEU A 473 28.76 33.17 17.19
N ALA A 474 27.59 33.22 16.58
CA ALA A 474 26.87 34.45 16.34
C ALA A 474 25.35 34.26 16.50
N GLU A 475 24.65 35.35 16.75
CA GLU A 475 23.20 35.38 16.92
C GLU A 475 22.59 36.35 15.91
N SER A 476 21.42 35.99 15.39
CA SER A 476 20.59 36.88 14.57
C SER A 476 19.17 36.88 15.11
N GLY A 477 18.57 38.07 15.25
CA GLY A 477 17.16 38.21 15.59
C GLY A 477 16.28 37.97 14.37
N LEU A 478 15.17 37.28 14.55
CA LEU A 478 14.20 37.02 13.50
C LEU A 478 12.77 37.12 14.03
N GLU A 479 11.82 37.32 13.11
CA GLU A 479 10.40 37.23 13.38
C GLU A 479 9.82 36.12 12.51
N ALA A 480 9.35 35.05 13.15
CA ALA A 480 8.64 33.99 12.45
C ALA A 480 7.23 34.49 12.13
N VAL A 481 6.84 34.38 10.87
CA VAL A 481 5.49 34.69 10.38
C VAL A 481 4.94 33.46 9.70
N ALA A 482 3.65 33.20 9.87
CA ALA A 482 3.02 32.02 9.31
C ALA A 482 3.02 32.04 7.77
N GLY A 483 3.23 30.87 7.15
CA GLY A 483 3.18 30.68 5.71
C GLY A 483 4.56 30.60 5.07
N LYS A 484 5.09 31.71 4.54
CA LYS A 484 6.28 31.68 3.68
C LYS A 484 7.57 31.32 4.45
N PRO A 485 8.46 30.51 3.86
CA PRO A 485 9.78 30.28 4.42
C PRO A 485 10.57 31.59 4.57
N LEU A 486 11.31 31.70 5.66
CA LEU A 486 12.26 32.78 5.92
C LEU A 486 13.67 32.19 5.99
N GLU A 487 14.51 32.59 5.05
CA GLU A 487 15.94 32.30 5.04
C GLU A 487 16.66 33.29 5.97
N VAL A 488 17.42 32.78 6.92
CA VAL A 488 18.13 33.58 7.93
C VAL A 488 19.62 33.32 7.84
N ALA A 489 20.35 34.30 7.31
CA ALA A 489 21.81 34.29 7.35
C ALA A 489 22.31 34.78 8.72
N VAL A 490 23.07 33.93 9.40
CA VAL A 490 23.79 34.25 10.64
C VAL A 490 25.27 34.40 10.31
N VAL A 491 25.77 35.63 10.38
CA VAL A 491 27.17 35.96 10.05
C VAL A 491 28.05 35.70 11.27
N LEU A 492 28.87 34.65 11.20
CA LEU A 492 29.78 34.23 12.27
C LEU A 492 30.95 35.20 12.49
N ASN A 493 31.25 36.05 11.50
CA ASN A 493 32.46 36.88 11.48
C ASN A 493 33.73 36.06 11.78
N ALA A 494 33.86 34.93 11.07
CA ALA A 494 34.85 33.89 11.34
C ALA A 494 35.67 33.57 10.08
N GLY A 495 36.87 33.06 10.28
CA GLY A 495 37.73 32.49 9.24
C GLY A 495 37.99 31.00 9.50
N LEU A 496 38.50 30.30 8.49
CA LEU A 496 38.88 28.89 8.59
C LEU A 496 40.38 28.78 8.84
N LEU A 497 40.78 28.35 10.04
CA LEU A 497 42.17 28.08 10.35
C LEU A 497 42.53 26.66 9.93
N ALA A 498 43.56 26.51 9.10
CA ALA A 498 44.15 25.23 8.76
C ALA A 498 45.61 25.20 9.23
N VAL A 499 45.92 24.33 10.19
CA VAL A 499 47.25 24.15 10.75
C VAL A 499 47.84 22.86 10.22
N SER A 500 49.10 22.90 9.78
CA SER A 500 49.91 21.72 9.50
C SER A 500 51.17 21.75 10.37
N ALA A 501 51.35 20.72 11.17
CA ALA A 501 52.41 20.61 12.16
C ALA A 501 52.91 19.15 12.25
N PRO A 502 53.87 18.76 11.39
CA PRO A 502 54.41 17.40 11.38
C PRO A 502 55.00 16.99 12.74
N GLY A 503 54.64 15.79 13.21
CA GLY A 503 55.07 15.28 14.51
C GLY A 503 54.40 15.92 15.73
N ALA A 504 53.34 16.71 15.54
CA ALA A 504 52.52 17.22 16.63
C ALA A 504 51.85 16.07 17.42
N ASP A 505 51.86 16.21 18.74
CA ASP A 505 51.05 15.45 19.68
C ASP A 505 49.73 16.19 19.99
N LYS A 506 49.81 17.53 20.10
CA LYS A 506 48.66 18.42 20.21
C LYS A 506 48.92 19.79 19.60
N ILE A 507 47.87 20.38 19.05
CA ILE A 507 47.82 21.74 18.52
C ILE A 507 46.79 22.52 19.33
N GLU A 508 47.19 23.62 19.95
CA GLU A 508 46.36 24.45 20.81
C GLU A 508 46.22 25.84 20.20
N LEU A 509 44.99 26.29 19.99
CA LEU A 509 44.71 27.69 19.65
C LEU A 509 44.60 28.47 20.96
N VAL A 510 45.46 29.46 21.16
CA VAL A 510 45.48 30.27 22.40
C VAL A 510 44.93 31.68 22.20
N SER A 511 44.36 32.23 23.27
CA SER A 511 43.74 33.54 23.26
C SER A 511 44.74 34.67 22.93
N PRO A 512 44.31 35.69 22.16
CA PRO A 512 45.16 36.86 21.85
C PRO A 512 45.63 37.60 23.11
N LYS A 513 44.75 37.62 24.12
CA LYS A 513 44.97 38.37 25.36
C LYS A 513 45.27 37.42 26.50
N LYS A 514 46.20 37.82 27.35
CA LYS A 514 46.36 37.28 28.69
C LYS A 514 45.23 37.80 29.58
N ASP A 515 44.76 36.98 30.51
CA ASP A 515 43.89 37.43 31.58
C ASP A 515 44.63 38.39 32.54
N ILE A 516 43.92 38.90 33.55
CA ILE A 516 44.47 39.82 34.55
C ILE A 516 45.60 39.20 35.40
N TYR A 517 45.77 37.87 35.35
CA TYR A 517 46.81 37.13 36.05
C TYR A 517 47.99 36.75 35.13
N GLY A 518 47.97 37.18 33.86
CA GLY A 518 49.02 36.90 32.89
C GLY A 518 48.92 35.54 32.21
N LYS A 519 47.81 34.80 32.38
CA LYS A 519 47.58 33.49 31.76
C LYS A 519 46.86 33.63 30.42
N GLN A 520 47.32 32.93 29.39
CA GLN A 520 46.57 32.79 28.12
C GLN A 520 45.61 31.62 28.22
N ALA A 521 44.38 31.81 27.75
CA ALA A 521 43.39 30.75 27.68
C ALA A 521 43.63 29.90 26.44
N ILE A 522 43.49 28.59 26.57
CA ILE A 522 43.39 27.67 25.42
C ILE A 522 41.93 27.72 24.96
N LEU A 523 41.71 28.09 23.71
CA LEU A 523 40.38 28.22 23.11
C LEU A 523 39.91 26.91 22.48
N ALA A 524 40.83 26.17 21.88
CA ALA A 524 40.56 24.86 21.28
C ALA A 524 41.84 24.03 21.19
N THR A 525 41.67 22.70 21.10
CA THR A 525 42.77 21.74 20.98
C THR A 525 42.46 20.72 19.89
N GLY A 526 43.38 20.58 18.93
CA GLY A 526 43.43 19.49 17.96
C GLY A 526 44.52 18.47 18.34
N TYR A 527 44.32 17.21 17.99
CA TYR A 527 45.24 16.10 18.32
C TYR A 527 45.82 15.42 17.06
N SER A 528 45.69 16.07 15.92
CA SER A 528 46.20 15.62 14.62
C SER A 528 47.33 16.53 14.14
N GLU A 529 48.20 15.98 13.29
CA GLU A 529 49.29 16.75 12.67
C GLU A 529 48.76 17.78 11.66
N ASP A 530 47.57 17.52 11.07
CA ASP A 530 46.80 18.49 10.29
C ASP A 530 45.47 18.77 11.00
N TRP A 531 45.17 20.03 11.28
CA TRP A 531 43.97 20.42 12.04
C TRP A 531 43.26 21.60 11.38
N GLN A 532 41.94 21.48 11.23
CA GLN A 532 41.08 22.53 10.72
C GLN A 532 40.06 22.94 11.78
N ILE A 533 39.84 24.23 11.93
CA ILE A 533 38.86 24.78 12.87
C ILE A 533 38.31 26.13 12.40
N THR A 534 37.02 26.35 12.61
CA THR A 534 36.37 27.65 12.41
C THR A 534 36.56 28.56 13.63
N VAL A 535 37.11 29.76 13.41
CA VAL A 535 37.55 30.66 14.48
C VAL A 535 37.05 32.09 14.21
N PRO A 536 36.54 32.83 15.22
CA PRO A 536 36.22 34.25 15.07
C PRO A 536 37.41 35.05 14.53
N ALA A 537 37.18 35.99 13.63
CA ALA A 537 38.24 36.82 13.05
C ALA A 537 39.04 37.55 14.13
N GLY A 538 40.35 37.61 13.96
CA GLY A 538 41.27 38.18 14.95
C GLY A 538 42.68 37.64 14.84
N ASP A 539 43.56 38.15 15.70
CA ASP A 539 44.94 37.69 15.82
C ASP A 539 45.05 36.65 16.94
N TYR A 540 45.63 35.50 16.65
CA TYR A 540 45.79 34.38 17.57
C TYR A 540 47.21 33.85 17.55
N THR A 541 47.51 32.92 18.46
CA THR A 541 48.73 32.13 18.43
C THR A 541 48.36 30.66 18.41
N VAL A 542 48.98 29.92 17.50
CA VAL A 542 48.92 28.46 17.45
C VAL A 542 50.12 27.94 18.22
N LYS A 543 49.87 27.11 19.22
CA LYS A 543 50.89 26.42 20.01
C LYS A 543 50.88 24.94 19.66
N VAL A 544 52.02 24.40 19.25
CA VAL A 544 52.18 22.99 18.94
C VAL A 544 53.06 22.35 20.01
N THR A 545 52.63 21.23 20.55
CA THR A 545 53.46 20.35 21.37
C THR A 545 53.74 19.08 20.57
N LYS A 546 55.01 18.72 20.39
CA LYS A 546 55.42 17.51 19.67
C LYS A 546 55.47 16.30 20.61
N LYS A 547 55.51 15.10 20.03
CA LYS A 547 55.57 13.82 20.76
C LYS A 547 56.80 13.68 21.66
N ASP A 548 57.88 14.42 21.37
CA ASP A 548 59.10 14.48 22.19
C ASP A 548 59.02 15.52 23.34
N GLY A 549 57.88 16.21 23.47
CA GLY A 549 57.65 17.24 24.48
C GLY A 549 58.15 18.63 24.10
N SER A 550 58.76 18.80 22.91
CA SER A 550 59.15 20.13 22.43
C SER A 550 57.93 20.97 22.03
N GLU A 551 58.02 22.29 22.23
CA GLU A 551 56.93 23.22 21.92
C GLU A 551 57.37 24.23 20.85
N ALA A 552 56.46 24.53 19.92
CA ALA A 552 56.61 25.57 18.91
C ALA A 552 55.38 26.47 18.89
N THR A 553 55.54 27.73 18.45
CA THR A 553 54.41 28.65 18.31
C THR A 553 54.48 29.40 16.99
N ALA A 554 53.31 29.71 16.42
CA ALA A 554 53.19 30.53 15.22
C ALA A 554 52.03 31.53 15.37
N PRO A 555 52.17 32.78 14.90
CA PRO A 555 51.05 33.70 14.84
C PRO A 555 50.05 33.24 13.76
N ALA A 556 48.75 33.42 14.03
CA ALA A 556 47.68 33.14 13.10
C ALA A 556 46.75 34.36 13.03
N LYS A 557 46.68 35.01 11.87
CA LYS A 557 45.78 36.15 11.64
C LYS A 557 44.60 35.70 10.81
N LEU A 558 43.42 35.68 11.42
CA LEU A 558 42.18 35.19 10.83
C LEU A 558 41.35 36.36 10.31
N THR A 559 41.07 36.37 9.01
CA THR A 559 40.13 37.28 8.37
C THR A 559 38.78 36.59 8.21
N ALA A 560 37.68 37.31 8.45
CA ALA A 560 36.35 36.76 8.22
C ALA A 560 36.16 36.37 6.75
N GLY A 561 35.62 35.19 6.48
CA GLY A 561 35.37 34.69 5.12
C GLY A 561 36.59 34.08 4.40
N GLU A 562 37.78 34.11 5.00
CA GLU A 562 39.01 33.60 4.39
C GLU A 562 39.51 32.32 5.07
N ARG A 563 40.27 31.52 4.32
CA ARG A 563 41.08 30.42 4.86
C ARG A 563 42.48 30.92 5.18
N THR A 564 42.96 30.64 6.39
CA THR A 564 44.32 30.95 6.83
C THR A 564 45.09 29.65 7.05
N GLU A 565 46.20 29.50 6.34
CA GLU A 565 47.08 28.34 6.47
C GLU A 565 48.30 28.68 7.35
N VAL A 566 48.57 27.84 8.35
CA VAL A 566 49.68 28.00 9.29
C VAL A 566 50.49 26.72 9.34
N SER A 567 51.73 26.78 8.88
CA SER A 567 52.68 25.68 9.04
C SER A 567 53.56 25.91 10.25
N VAL A 568 53.63 24.95 11.16
CA VAL A 568 54.49 24.98 12.34
C VAL A 568 55.52 23.86 12.20
N PRO A 569 56.83 24.19 12.09
CA PRO A 569 57.88 23.22 11.79
C PRO A 569 58.23 22.29 12.95
#